data_AF-G2KM51-F1
#
_entry.id   AF-G2KM51-F1
#
_cell.length_a   1.000
_cell.length_b   1.000
_cell.length_c   1.000
_cell.angle_alpha   90.00
_cell.angle_beta   90.00
_cell.angle_gamma   90.00
#
_symmetry.space_group_name_H-M   'P 1'
#
loop_
_entity.id
_entity.type
_entity.pdbx_description
1 polymer ?
#
loop_
_entity_poly.entity_id
_entity_poly.type
_entity_poly.pdbx_seq_one_letter_code
_entity_poly.pdbx_strand_id
1 'polypeptide(L)'
;MSFSSIEGVHYILDRYTILNAMMADGDFKERITPDSPAQDIAKVVKLARALYHPDRQARSGKAMQEKAERATHLVEECARFLCVADIKPLYDAKLAQFQVEKPDLVSTDGTPIIDLSAPVLDMDGLLSDEIRDTSAFEDYVKTMSGYDEGKTVQMKSLYDSMPDNAQIKIVYRDMLGQKLAYLDLLEDAAWTKLGYINRKNKTDGHVTSSDLYAAKVEEALQNAAARDIEPGIDMRGDAARIGLATLPLLLTFNPASGTALMDPAQMQTMMQDLKDRARKNFEIRADYVRDVARQKQAVMEELVTLSTVYPINTHKKTNPLYDFYLVSAQDTKNVMFRLELNAKTGKSTVAEAYGETFTLDDLKASKPSRNSFVVEHNADISDILIETTAAAERVYQAVKDTFNKPRKPRAPKAPQP
;
A
#
# COMPACT_ATOMS: atom_id res chain seq x y z
N MET A 1 6.90 17.98 2.77
CA MET A 1 5.79 17.04 3.04
C MET A 1 5.88 16.65 4.50
N SER A 2 4.86 16.86 5.33
CA SER A 2 4.86 16.33 6.69
C SER A 2 3.52 15.67 6.96
N PHE A 3 3.51 14.33 6.97
CA PHE A 3 2.51 13.60 7.71
C PHE A 3 2.52 14.13 9.14
N SER A 4 1.39 14.66 9.62
CA SER A 4 1.30 15.14 11.00
C SER A 4 0.92 13.96 11.88
N SER A 5 1.80 13.61 12.81
CA SER A 5 1.50 12.57 13.80
C SER A 5 0.46 13.09 14.77
N ILE A 6 -0.40 12.19 15.26
CA ILE A 6 -1.56 12.55 16.06
C ILE A 6 -1.48 11.74 17.34
N GLU A 7 -1.45 12.45 18.46
CA GLU A 7 -1.45 11.82 19.76
C GLU A 7 -2.79 11.11 20.02
N GLY A 8 -2.75 9.92 20.61
CA GLY A 8 -3.91 9.05 20.83
C GLY A 8 -4.31 8.20 19.61
N VAL A 9 -3.67 8.40 18.45
CA VAL A 9 -3.89 7.62 17.22
C VAL A 9 -2.59 6.96 16.75
N HIS A 10 -1.55 7.77 16.51
CA HIS A 10 -0.25 7.32 16.00
C HIS A 10 0.74 7.02 17.13
N TYR A 11 0.68 7.79 18.22
CA TYR A 11 1.52 7.63 19.40
C TYR A 11 0.79 8.17 20.64
N ILE A 12 1.33 7.96 21.83
CA ILE A 12 0.87 8.65 23.04
C ILE A 12 2.06 9.11 23.88
N LEU A 13 1.96 10.27 24.52
CA LEU A 13 2.95 10.70 25.50
C LEU A 13 2.65 10.06 26.86
N ASP A 14 3.63 9.44 27.49
CA ASP A 14 3.58 9.03 28.90
C ASP A 14 3.97 10.22 29.79
N ARG A 15 2.94 10.98 30.17
CA ARG A 15 3.07 12.21 30.94
C ARG A 15 3.58 11.96 32.36
N TYR A 16 3.38 10.76 32.91
CA TYR A 16 3.94 10.36 34.20
C TYR A 16 5.45 10.20 34.10
N THR A 17 5.91 9.45 33.10
CA THR A 17 7.34 9.22 32.88
C THR A 17 8.05 10.53 32.53
N ILE A 18 7.46 11.38 31.69
CA ILE A 18 8.01 12.70 31.33
C ILE A 18 8.22 13.57 32.59
N LEU A 19 7.18 13.74 33.41
CA LEU A 19 7.27 14.55 34.64
C LEU A 19 8.27 13.94 35.63
N ASN A 20 8.30 12.62 35.81
CA ASN A 20 9.26 11.95 36.67
C ASN A 20 10.70 12.15 36.20
N ALA A 21 10.95 12.12 34.87
CA ALA A 21 12.26 12.38 34.30
C ALA A 21 12.70 13.84 34.49
N MET A 22 11.78 14.80 34.28
CA MET A 22 12.01 16.22 34.54
C MET A 22 12.32 16.51 36.02
N MET A 23 11.72 15.76 36.93
CA MET A 23 11.94 15.91 38.36
C MET A 23 13.17 15.15 38.88
N ALA A 24 13.72 14.21 38.11
CA ALA A 24 14.93 13.47 38.48
C ALA A 24 16.17 14.36 38.58
N ASP A 25 16.19 15.48 37.85
CA ASP A 25 17.23 16.50 37.93
C ASP A 25 17.09 17.38 39.20
N GLY A 26 15.92 17.37 39.86
CA GLY A 26 15.69 18.01 41.15
C GLY A 26 15.80 17.00 42.29
N ASP A 27 16.02 17.45 43.53
CA ASP A 27 16.08 16.58 44.73
C ASP A 27 14.74 15.86 45.08
N PHE A 28 13.82 15.74 44.13
CA PHE A 28 12.52 15.13 44.30
C PHE A 28 12.59 13.60 44.12
N LYS A 29 12.44 12.87 45.23
CA LYS A 29 12.61 11.41 45.26
C LYS A 29 11.33 10.61 44.99
N GLU A 30 10.16 11.23 45.20
CA GLU A 30 8.87 10.55 45.01
C GLU A 30 8.52 10.53 43.52
N ARG A 31 8.02 9.40 43.02
CA ARG A 31 7.59 9.26 41.63
C ARG A 31 6.07 9.20 41.58
N ILE A 32 5.48 9.92 40.63
CA ILE A 32 4.05 9.86 40.36
C ILE A 32 3.73 8.70 39.40
N THR A 33 2.57 8.10 39.60
CA THR A 33 2.01 6.96 38.86
C THR A 33 0.52 7.21 38.58
N PRO A 34 -0.12 6.41 37.73
CA PRO A 34 -1.57 6.49 37.50
C PRO A 34 -2.40 6.48 38.79
N ASP A 35 -1.99 5.70 39.79
CA ASP A 35 -2.66 5.57 41.10
C ASP A 35 -2.32 6.67 42.11
N SER A 36 -1.43 7.60 41.76
CA SER A 36 -1.04 8.67 42.68
C SER A 36 -2.19 9.64 42.98
N PRO A 37 -2.31 10.13 44.23
CA PRO A 37 -3.30 11.14 44.60
C PRO A 37 -3.17 12.42 43.75
N ALA A 38 -4.31 13.04 43.42
CA ALA A 38 -4.34 14.27 42.61
C ALA A 38 -3.51 15.42 43.22
N GLN A 39 -3.42 15.49 44.55
CA GLN A 39 -2.61 16.49 45.26
C GLN A 39 -1.11 16.32 45.00
N ASP A 40 -0.63 15.07 44.92
CA ASP A 40 0.78 14.76 44.68
C ASP A 40 1.16 15.06 43.23
N ILE A 41 0.28 14.72 42.28
CA ILE A 41 0.43 15.08 40.87
C ILE A 41 0.48 16.61 40.70
N ALA A 42 -0.45 17.34 41.32
CA ALA A 42 -0.48 18.80 41.25
C ALA A 42 0.78 19.44 41.87
N LYS A 43 1.31 18.86 42.95
CA LYS A 43 2.57 19.28 43.58
C LYS A 43 3.76 19.09 42.62
N VAL A 44 3.86 17.93 41.96
CA VAL A 44 4.91 17.66 40.97
C VAL A 44 4.85 18.64 39.81
N VAL A 45 3.66 18.87 39.24
CA VAL A 45 3.47 19.84 38.15
C VAL A 45 3.91 21.24 38.59
N LYS A 46 3.53 21.67 39.80
CA LYS A 46 3.94 22.99 40.34
C LYS A 46 5.45 23.11 40.47
N LEU A 47 6.12 22.06 40.94
CA LEU A 47 7.58 22.03 41.07
C LEU A 47 8.27 22.05 39.70
N ALA A 48 7.79 21.26 38.74
CA ALA A 48 8.32 21.23 37.38
C ALA A 48 8.19 22.60 36.69
N ARG A 49 7.03 23.27 36.81
CA ARG A 49 6.84 24.65 36.31
C ARG A 49 7.84 25.63 36.92
N ALA A 50 8.08 25.53 38.23
CA ALA A 50 9.04 26.40 38.90
C ALA A 50 10.49 26.13 38.45
N LEU A 51 10.84 24.88 38.15
CA LEU A 51 12.18 24.49 37.72
C LEU A 51 12.51 25.05 36.32
N TYR A 52 11.58 24.92 35.37
CA TYR A 52 11.79 25.24 33.95
C TYR A 52 11.22 26.59 33.49
N HIS A 53 10.68 27.42 34.40
CA HIS A 53 10.09 28.72 34.04
C HIS A 53 11.04 29.56 33.15
N PRO A 54 10.57 30.09 32.00
CA PRO A 54 11.42 30.78 31.03
C PRO A 54 12.22 31.96 31.62
N ASP A 55 11.63 32.70 32.56
CA ASP A 55 12.30 33.81 33.27
C ASP A 55 13.62 33.42 33.95
N ARG A 56 13.77 32.16 34.40
CA ARG A 56 15.01 31.68 35.01
C ARG A 56 16.15 31.55 34.00
N GLN A 57 15.83 31.40 32.72
CA GLN A 57 16.77 31.24 31.62
C GLN A 57 16.80 32.46 30.68
N ALA A 58 16.10 33.55 31.02
CA ALA A 58 16.01 34.75 30.21
C ALA A 58 17.38 35.41 29.91
N ARG A 59 18.41 35.15 30.74
CA ARG A 59 19.79 35.62 30.54
C ARG A 59 20.76 34.56 30.05
N SER A 60 20.28 33.34 29.81
CA SER A 60 21.07 32.20 29.33
C SER A 60 21.22 32.23 27.80
N GLY A 61 22.05 31.35 27.24
CA GLY A 61 22.18 31.21 25.79
C GLY A 61 20.89 30.70 25.13
N LYS A 62 20.70 31.02 23.85
CA LYS A 62 19.49 30.70 23.05
C LYS A 62 19.04 29.23 23.18
N ALA A 63 19.98 28.29 23.11
CA ALA A 63 19.66 26.86 23.25
C ALA A 63 19.07 26.48 24.63
N MET A 64 19.47 27.16 25.71
CA MET A 64 18.88 26.94 27.04
C MET A 64 17.50 27.59 27.17
N GLN A 65 17.29 28.73 26.52
CA GLN A 65 15.97 29.37 26.44
C GLN A 65 14.98 28.47 25.70
N GLU A 66 15.34 27.99 24.50
CA GLU A 66 14.51 27.06 23.70
C GLU A 66 14.21 25.77 24.48
N LYS A 67 15.19 25.22 25.22
CA LYS A 67 14.98 24.04 26.06
C LYS A 67 14.00 24.32 27.21
N ALA A 68 14.09 25.48 27.85
CA ALA A 68 13.19 25.88 28.93
C ALA A 68 11.77 26.15 28.43
N GLU A 69 11.62 26.78 27.27
CA GLU A 69 10.35 26.99 26.59
C GLU A 69 9.69 25.65 26.24
N ARG A 70 10.43 24.72 25.61
CA ARG A 70 9.94 23.37 25.31
C ARG A 70 9.52 22.62 26.58
N ALA A 71 10.33 22.67 27.63
CA ALA A 71 10.02 22.00 28.89
C ALA A 71 8.78 22.62 29.56
N THR A 72 8.63 23.94 29.54
CA THR A 72 7.45 24.64 30.07
C THR A 72 6.18 24.21 29.33
N HIS A 73 6.22 24.18 28.00
CA HIS A 73 5.11 23.70 27.17
C HIS A 73 4.73 22.26 27.52
N LEU A 74 5.71 21.35 27.61
CA LEU A 74 5.46 19.96 27.98
C LEU A 74 4.85 19.82 29.38
N VAL A 75 5.28 20.63 30.36
CA VAL A 75 4.70 20.63 31.71
C VAL A 75 3.25 21.15 31.69
N GLU A 76 2.94 22.16 30.88
CA GLU A 76 1.57 22.63 30.68
C GLU A 76 0.68 21.57 30.05
N GLU A 77 1.19 20.86 29.04
CA GLU A 77 0.49 19.72 28.46
C GLU A 77 0.27 18.60 29.47
N CYS A 78 1.27 18.24 30.27
CA CYS A 78 1.10 17.23 31.32
C CYS A 78 0.02 17.65 32.32
N ALA A 79 0.03 18.93 32.75
CA ALA A 79 -0.96 19.46 33.68
C ALA A 79 -2.39 19.38 33.12
N ARG A 80 -2.58 19.67 31.82
CA ARG A 80 -3.88 19.62 31.16
C ARG A 80 -4.57 18.26 31.27
N PHE A 81 -3.81 17.16 31.20
CA PHE A 81 -4.39 15.81 31.26
C PHE A 81 -4.36 15.21 32.65
N LEU A 82 -3.30 15.45 33.43
CA LEU A 82 -3.12 14.77 34.72
C LEU A 82 -3.81 15.49 35.89
N CYS A 83 -4.03 16.82 35.80
CA CYS A 83 -4.63 17.60 36.88
C CYS A 83 -6.13 17.86 36.71
N VAL A 84 -6.71 17.53 35.56
CA VAL A 84 -8.15 17.73 35.29
C VAL A 84 -8.89 16.42 35.59
N ALA A 85 -9.76 16.45 36.61
CA ALA A 85 -10.43 15.27 37.15
C ALA A 85 -11.24 14.49 36.10
N ASP A 86 -11.85 15.17 35.13
CA ASP A 86 -12.67 14.54 34.11
C ASP A 86 -11.83 13.98 32.93
N ILE A 87 -10.63 14.50 32.71
CA ILE A 87 -9.76 14.09 31.59
C ILE A 87 -8.83 12.96 32.00
N LYS A 88 -8.28 13.00 33.23
CA LYS A 88 -7.28 12.04 33.72
C LYS A 88 -7.71 10.58 33.54
N PRO A 89 -8.92 10.13 33.94
CA PRO A 89 -9.32 8.74 33.78
C PRO A 89 -9.37 8.29 32.31
N LEU A 90 -9.78 9.19 31.40
CA LEU A 90 -9.86 8.92 29.97
C LEU A 90 -8.46 8.81 29.35
N TYR A 91 -7.54 9.69 29.77
CA TYR A 91 -6.14 9.60 29.40
C TYR A 91 -5.48 8.32 29.92
N ASP A 92 -5.68 7.97 31.19
CA ASP A 92 -5.09 6.78 31.82
C ASP A 92 -5.53 5.49 31.09
N ALA A 93 -6.81 5.39 30.75
CA ALA A 93 -7.34 4.28 29.96
C ALA A 93 -6.68 4.20 28.58
N LYS A 94 -6.48 5.34 27.91
CA LYS A 94 -5.84 5.40 26.59
C LYS A 94 -4.35 5.05 26.64
N LEU A 95 -3.65 5.52 27.67
CA LEU A 95 -2.24 5.16 27.91
C LEU A 95 -2.09 3.66 28.16
N ALA A 96 -2.93 3.08 29.02
CA ALA A 96 -2.93 1.64 29.27
C ALA A 96 -3.21 0.82 27.99
N GLN A 97 -4.14 1.28 27.14
CA GLN A 97 -4.37 0.65 25.84
C GLN A 97 -3.10 0.64 24.97
N PHE A 98 -2.43 1.79 24.82
CA PHE A 98 -1.21 1.89 24.02
C PHE A 98 -0.06 1.04 24.59
N GLN A 99 0.10 1.00 25.91
CA GLN A 99 1.12 0.18 26.56
C GLN A 99 0.94 -1.32 26.28
N VAL A 100 -0.29 -1.79 26.08
CA VAL A 100 -0.60 -3.19 25.75
C VAL A 100 -0.51 -3.45 24.25
N GLU A 101 -1.13 -2.60 23.44
CA GLU A 101 -1.28 -2.84 21.99
C GLU A 101 -0.05 -2.41 21.18
N LYS A 102 0.61 -1.32 21.55
CA LYS A 102 1.68 -0.66 20.78
C LYS A 102 2.72 -0.01 21.71
N PRO A 103 3.46 -0.78 22.53
CA PRO A 103 4.39 -0.23 23.52
C PRO A 103 5.48 0.66 22.91
N ASP A 104 5.94 0.35 21.70
CA ASP A 104 6.97 1.12 20.99
C ASP A 104 6.50 2.51 20.53
N LEU A 105 5.20 2.79 20.61
CA LEU A 105 4.59 4.09 20.25
C LEU A 105 4.22 4.92 21.51
N VAL A 106 4.71 4.51 22.68
CA VAL A 106 4.60 5.29 23.93
C VAL A 106 5.86 6.13 24.10
N SER A 107 5.73 7.44 23.91
CA SER A 107 6.82 8.39 24.07
C SER A 107 7.02 8.78 25.53
N THR A 108 8.25 8.64 26.01
CA THR A 108 8.62 8.90 27.42
C THR A 108 9.38 10.22 27.62
N ASP A 109 9.69 10.93 26.53
CA ASP A 109 10.49 12.16 26.52
C ASP A 109 9.74 13.37 25.94
N GLY A 110 8.50 13.16 25.48
CA GLY A 110 7.69 14.21 24.83
C GLY A 110 7.98 14.36 23.33
N THR A 111 8.76 13.48 22.72
CA THR A 111 9.01 13.49 21.28
C THR A 111 7.98 12.59 20.57
N PRO A 112 7.21 13.11 19.59
CA PRO A 112 6.28 12.29 18.80
C PRO A 112 6.97 11.12 18.11
N ILE A 113 6.36 9.93 18.20
CA ILE A 113 6.86 8.72 17.53
C ILE A 113 6.02 8.48 16.27
N ILE A 114 6.69 8.20 15.15
CA ILE A 114 6.04 7.92 13.86
C ILE A 114 6.55 6.58 13.34
N ASP A 115 5.64 5.62 13.21
CA ASP A 115 5.92 4.38 12.50
C ASP A 115 5.79 4.60 10.99
N LEU A 116 6.94 4.63 10.30
CA LEU A 116 6.99 4.73 8.84
C LEU A 116 6.91 3.35 8.15
N SER A 117 6.94 2.25 8.89
CA SER A 117 6.92 0.92 8.30
C SER A 117 5.51 0.47 7.91
N ALA A 118 4.49 0.97 8.60
CA ALA A 118 3.10 0.65 8.33
C ALA A 118 2.51 1.57 7.23
N PRO A 119 1.58 1.05 6.40
CA PRO A 119 0.78 1.90 5.53
C PRO A 119 -0.13 2.79 6.37
N VAL A 120 -0.12 4.09 6.10
CA VAL A 120 -0.95 5.06 6.82
C VAL A 120 -1.80 5.85 5.84
N LEU A 121 -3.06 6.08 6.22
CA LEU A 121 -3.99 6.92 5.48
C LEU A 121 -4.00 8.34 6.07
N ASP A 122 -3.68 9.33 5.24
CA ASP A 122 -3.80 10.75 5.56
C ASP A 122 -5.27 11.18 5.58
N MET A 123 -5.93 10.94 6.71
CA MET A 123 -7.33 11.30 6.90
C MET A 123 -7.56 12.81 6.93
N ASP A 124 -6.60 13.64 7.37
CA ASP A 124 -6.77 15.10 7.33
C ASP A 124 -6.81 15.57 5.89
N GLY A 125 -5.92 15.02 5.06
CA GLY A 125 -5.95 15.22 3.63
C GLY A 125 -7.25 14.73 3.00
N LEU A 126 -7.86 13.63 3.47
CA LEU A 126 -9.18 13.18 2.96
C LEU A 126 -10.34 14.07 3.39
N LEU A 127 -10.27 14.66 4.58
CA LEU A 127 -11.31 15.55 5.10
C LEU A 127 -11.22 16.98 4.55
N SER A 128 -10.07 17.37 4.01
CA SER A 128 -9.90 18.67 3.36
C SER A 128 -10.54 18.70 1.95
N ASP A 129 -10.97 19.89 1.53
CA ASP A 129 -11.34 20.12 0.12
C ASP A 129 -10.11 20.24 -0.78
N GLU A 130 -8.93 20.38 -0.19
CA GLU A 130 -7.66 20.46 -0.90
C GLU A 130 -7.22 19.05 -1.33
N ILE A 131 -7.30 18.79 -2.62
CA ILE A 131 -6.68 17.60 -3.21
C ILE A 131 -5.18 17.84 -3.29
N ARG A 132 -4.39 16.88 -2.81
CA ARG A 132 -2.94 16.92 -2.92
C ARG A 132 -2.53 17.06 -4.39
N ASP A 133 -1.80 18.13 -4.70
CA ASP A 133 -1.21 18.30 -6.02
C ASP A 133 0.02 17.40 -6.17
N THR A 134 -0.08 16.43 -7.07
CA THR A 134 0.99 15.49 -7.42
C THR A 134 1.66 15.86 -8.75
N SER A 135 1.26 16.95 -9.40
CA SER A 135 1.72 17.30 -10.76
C SER A 135 3.25 17.38 -10.85
N ALA A 136 3.91 17.99 -9.86
CA ALA A 136 5.38 18.06 -9.84
C ALA A 136 6.05 16.69 -9.71
N PHE A 137 5.44 15.74 -8.99
CA PHE A 137 5.94 14.36 -8.92
C PHE A 137 5.67 13.60 -10.21
N GLU A 138 4.51 13.80 -10.82
CA GLU A 138 4.15 13.20 -12.11
C GLU A 138 5.09 13.68 -13.24
N ASP A 139 5.39 14.98 -13.27
CA ASP A 139 6.36 15.59 -14.19
C ASP A 139 7.77 15.04 -13.95
N TYR A 140 8.16 14.87 -12.68
CA TYR A 140 9.42 14.26 -12.31
C TYR A 140 9.50 12.79 -12.77
N VAL A 141 8.45 12.00 -12.52
CA VAL A 141 8.35 10.60 -12.95
C VAL A 141 8.43 10.47 -14.46
N LYS A 142 7.72 11.33 -15.20
CA LYS A 142 7.78 11.39 -16.67
C LYS A 142 9.19 11.71 -17.17
N THR A 143 9.86 12.67 -16.53
CA THR A 143 11.22 13.06 -16.88
C THR A 143 12.24 11.95 -16.58
N MET A 144 12.13 11.31 -15.42
CA MET A 144 13.04 10.25 -14.97
C MET A 144 12.89 8.95 -15.76
N SER A 145 11.66 8.56 -16.09
CA SER A 145 11.39 7.38 -16.92
C SER A 145 11.79 7.56 -18.38
N GLY A 146 12.02 8.79 -18.83
CA GLY A 146 12.26 9.10 -20.24
C GLY A 146 11.06 8.80 -21.14
N TYR A 147 9.88 8.59 -20.55
CA TYR A 147 8.68 8.20 -21.26
C TYR A 147 8.11 9.36 -22.12
N ASP A 148 7.84 9.07 -23.38
CA ASP A 148 7.28 10.01 -24.36
C ASP A 148 6.07 9.37 -25.06
N GLU A 149 4.87 9.73 -24.62
CA GLU A 149 3.60 9.27 -25.19
C GLU A 149 3.54 9.49 -26.71
N GLY A 150 4.08 10.61 -27.20
CA GLY A 150 4.08 10.92 -28.64
C GLY A 150 4.87 9.90 -29.45
N LYS A 151 6.04 9.47 -28.93
CA LYS A 151 6.85 8.43 -29.58
C LYS A 151 6.20 7.06 -29.51
N THR A 152 5.56 6.71 -28.39
CA THR A 152 4.84 5.43 -28.25
C THR A 152 3.68 5.34 -29.25
N VAL A 153 2.89 6.41 -29.40
CA VAL A 153 1.78 6.47 -30.36
C VAL A 153 2.29 6.36 -31.80
N GLN A 154 3.39 7.05 -32.14
CA GLN A 154 4.01 6.93 -33.46
C GLN A 154 4.51 5.51 -33.73
N MET A 155 5.15 4.89 -32.74
CA MET A 155 5.67 3.52 -32.87
C MET A 155 4.53 2.50 -33.01
N LYS A 156 3.41 2.68 -32.29
CA LYS A 156 2.20 1.88 -32.46
C LYS A 156 1.68 1.96 -33.89
N SER A 157 1.52 3.17 -34.42
CA SER A 157 1.09 3.36 -35.81
C SER A 157 2.02 2.69 -36.82
N LEU A 158 3.33 2.71 -36.56
CA LEU A 158 4.31 2.04 -37.41
C LEU A 158 4.18 0.51 -37.31
N TYR A 159 4.03 -0.03 -36.10
CA TYR A 159 3.79 -1.45 -35.87
C TYR A 159 2.51 -1.92 -36.56
N ASP A 160 1.40 -1.20 -36.41
CA ASP A 160 0.11 -1.53 -37.03
C ASP A 160 0.21 -1.57 -38.57
N SER A 161 1.08 -0.74 -39.16
CA SER A 161 1.32 -0.72 -40.61
C SER A 161 2.25 -1.84 -41.12
N MET A 162 3.12 -2.37 -40.25
CA MET A 162 4.13 -3.38 -40.59
C MET A 162 4.26 -4.45 -39.49
N PRO A 163 3.19 -5.18 -39.14
CA PRO A 163 3.15 -6.05 -37.97
C PRO A 163 4.11 -7.25 -38.06
N ASP A 164 4.43 -7.68 -39.28
CA ASP A 164 5.34 -8.81 -39.54
C ASP A 164 6.82 -8.42 -39.45
N ASN A 165 7.14 -7.13 -39.32
CA ASN A 165 8.52 -6.68 -39.19
C ASN A 165 9.02 -6.91 -37.76
N ALA A 166 9.89 -7.91 -37.59
CA ALA A 166 10.46 -8.28 -36.30
C ALA A 166 11.16 -7.11 -35.58
N GLN A 167 11.87 -6.24 -36.29
CA GLN A 167 12.58 -5.12 -35.68
C GLN A 167 11.61 -4.07 -35.15
N ILE A 168 10.54 -3.75 -35.90
CA ILE A 168 9.51 -2.81 -35.47
C ILE A 168 8.76 -3.36 -34.26
N LYS A 169 8.44 -4.66 -34.28
CA LYS A 169 7.81 -5.35 -33.15
C LYS A 169 8.65 -5.26 -31.87
N ILE A 170 9.96 -5.49 -31.97
CA ILE A 170 10.89 -5.39 -30.82
C ILE A 170 10.90 -3.97 -30.27
N VAL A 171 11.10 -2.96 -31.12
CA VAL A 171 11.15 -1.56 -30.68
C VAL A 171 9.81 -1.12 -30.08
N TYR A 172 8.68 -1.57 -30.64
CA TYR A 172 7.36 -1.28 -30.08
C TYR A 172 7.16 -1.93 -28.70
N ARG A 173 7.58 -3.19 -28.54
CA ARG A 173 7.58 -3.88 -27.25
C ARG A 173 8.40 -3.12 -26.20
N ASP A 174 9.59 -2.66 -26.55
CA ASP A 174 10.46 -1.90 -25.64
C ASP A 174 9.81 -0.58 -25.21
N MET A 175 9.14 0.13 -26.13
CA MET A 175 8.40 1.36 -25.82
C MET A 175 7.21 1.11 -24.89
N LEU A 176 6.52 -0.02 -25.02
CA LEU A 176 5.47 -0.43 -24.08
C LEU A 176 6.04 -0.82 -22.72
N GLY A 177 7.23 -1.42 -22.65
CA GLY A 177 7.97 -1.66 -21.40
C GLY A 177 8.29 -0.35 -20.66
N GLN A 178 8.77 0.67 -21.38
CA GLN A 178 8.97 2.00 -20.81
C GLN A 178 7.66 2.64 -20.32
N LYS A 179 6.56 2.49 -21.07
CA LYS A 179 5.24 2.95 -20.64
C LYS A 179 4.79 2.24 -19.37
N LEU A 180 5.01 0.93 -19.27
CA LEU A 180 4.66 0.15 -18.08
C LEU A 180 5.43 0.64 -16.84
N ALA A 181 6.74 0.83 -16.96
CA ALA A 181 7.56 1.36 -15.87
C ALA A 181 7.14 2.79 -15.44
N TYR A 182 6.76 3.64 -16.41
CA TYR A 182 6.16 4.95 -16.11
C TYR A 182 4.85 4.81 -15.33
N LEU A 183 3.96 3.92 -15.75
CA LEU A 183 2.68 3.68 -15.09
C LEU A 183 2.85 3.07 -13.69
N ASP A 184 3.87 2.25 -13.44
CA ASP A 184 4.17 1.72 -12.10
C ASP A 184 4.48 2.84 -11.10
N LEU A 185 5.30 3.80 -11.52
CA LEU A 185 5.64 4.99 -10.73
C LEU A 185 4.46 5.95 -10.61
N LEU A 186 3.64 6.08 -11.67
CA LEU A 186 2.44 6.90 -11.65
C LEU A 186 1.38 6.32 -10.70
N GLU A 187 1.31 4.99 -10.59
CA GLU A 187 0.43 4.31 -9.65
C GLU A 187 0.84 4.61 -8.20
N ASP A 188 2.14 4.66 -7.89
CA ASP A 188 2.62 5.12 -6.58
C ASP A 188 2.21 6.57 -6.29
N ALA A 189 2.30 7.44 -7.30
CA ALA A 189 1.79 8.81 -7.21
C ALA A 189 0.30 8.85 -6.90
N ALA A 190 -0.49 8.03 -7.61
CA ALA A 190 -1.94 7.97 -7.50
C ALA A 190 -2.38 7.48 -6.11
N TRP A 191 -1.76 6.42 -5.59
CA TRP A 191 -2.01 5.96 -4.21
C TRP A 191 -1.60 7.02 -3.17
N THR A 192 -0.51 7.74 -3.41
CA THR A 192 -0.08 8.86 -2.56
C THR A 192 -1.07 10.04 -2.60
N LYS A 193 -1.65 10.32 -3.78
CA LYS A 193 -2.69 11.34 -3.99
C LYS A 193 -4.00 10.97 -3.29
N LEU A 194 -4.34 9.68 -3.29
CA LEU A 194 -5.46 9.13 -2.54
C LEU A 194 -5.28 9.30 -1.03
N GLY A 195 -4.03 9.41 -0.55
CA GLY A 195 -3.69 9.68 0.84
C GLY A 195 -2.93 8.54 1.52
N TYR A 196 -2.64 7.45 0.81
CA TYR A 196 -1.84 6.36 1.37
C TYR A 196 -0.34 6.68 1.32
N ILE A 197 0.31 6.53 2.47
CA ILE A 197 1.76 6.63 2.61
C ILE A 197 2.30 5.23 2.87
N ASN A 198 3.44 4.88 2.26
CA ASN A 198 4.15 3.61 2.44
C ASN A 198 3.31 2.35 2.16
N ARG A 199 2.32 2.45 1.27
CA ARG A 199 1.55 1.29 0.81
C ARG A 199 2.37 0.46 -0.18
N LYS A 200 2.92 -0.66 0.30
CA LYS A 200 3.69 -1.60 -0.53
C LYS A 200 2.81 -2.48 -1.42
N ASN A 201 1.63 -2.87 -0.92
CA ASN A 201 0.70 -3.72 -1.67
C ASN A 201 -0.37 -2.84 -2.34
N LYS A 202 -0.24 -2.67 -3.66
CA LYS A 202 -1.21 -1.96 -4.52
C LYS A 202 -2.38 -2.87 -4.92
N THR A 203 -2.16 -4.17 -4.89
CA THR A 203 -3.15 -5.22 -5.14
C THR A 203 -3.31 -6.07 -3.89
N ASP A 204 -4.53 -6.53 -3.61
CA ASP A 204 -4.80 -7.49 -2.51
C ASP A 204 -4.45 -8.92 -2.95
N GLY A 205 -3.17 -9.14 -3.24
CA GLY A 205 -2.60 -10.43 -3.63
C GLY A 205 -1.84 -10.42 -4.95
N HIS A 206 -1.42 -11.62 -5.38
CA HIS A 206 -0.68 -11.82 -6.62
C HIS A 206 -1.58 -11.66 -7.85
N VAL A 207 -1.10 -10.90 -8.84
CA VAL A 207 -1.72 -10.81 -10.16
C VAL A 207 -1.16 -11.93 -11.03
N THR A 208 -2.00 -12.92 -11.33
CA THR A 208 -1.60 -14.08 -12.14
C THR A 208 -1.97 -13.94 -13.62
N SER A 209 -2.77 -12.93 -13.95
CA SER A 209 -3.25 -12.63 -15.29
C SER A 209 -3.50 -11.13 -15.46
N SER A 210 -3.14 -10.58 -16.62
CA SER A 210 -3.21 -9.13 -16.89
C SER A 210 -4.64 -8.59 -16.85
N ASP A 211 -5.61 -9.38 -17.29
CA ASP A 211 -7.04 -9.02 -17.34
C ASP A 211 -7.68 -8.83 -15.96
N LEU A 212 -7.05 -9.38 -14.91
CA LEU A 212 -7.50 -9.26 -13.53
C LEU A 212 -6.89 -8.06 -12.79
N TYR A 213 -5.95 -7.34 -13.39
CA TYR A 213 -5.20 -6.29 -12.69
C TYR A 213 -6.11 -5.18 -12.17
N ALA A 214 -6.92 -4.54 -13.03
CA ALA A 214 -7.78 -3.44 -12.59
C ALA A 214 -8.86 -3.92 -11.61
N ALA A 215 -9.36 -5.15 -11.76
CA ALA A 215 -10.29 -5.74 -10.80
C ALA A 215 -9.65 -5.95 -9.41
N LYS A 216 -8.38 -6.36 -9.37
CA LYS A 216 -7.61 -6.50 -8.13
C LYS A 216 -7.30 -5.16 -7.46
N VAL A 217 -7.05 -4.13 -8.25
CA VAL A 217 -6.91 -2.75 -7.73
C VAL A 217 -8.24 -2.25 -7.16
N GLU A 218 -9.36 -2.51 -7.85
CA GLU A 218 -10.70 -2.17 -7.36
C GLU A 218 -11.03 -2.87 -6.03
N GLU A 219 -10.76 -4.17 -5.93
CA GLU A 219 -10.86 -4.92 -4.67
C GLU A 219 -10.00 -4.28 -3.57
N ALA A 220 -8.76 -3.90 -3.89
CA ALA A 220 -7.84 -3.27 -2.95
C ALA A 220 -8.28 -1.85 -2.53
N LEU A 221 -8.99 -1.11 -3.39
CA LEU A 221 -9.61 0.18 -3.05
C LEU A 221 -10.78 -0.01 -2.09
N GLN A 222 -11.68 -0.95 -2.38
CA GLN A 222 -12.85 -1.25 -1.56
C GLN A 222 -12.46 -1.74 -0.16
N ASN A 223 -11.54 -2.70 -0.09
CA ASN A 223 -11.04 -3.23 1.18
C ASN A 223 -10.35 -2.15 2.01
N ALA A 224 -9.58 -1.27 1.37
CA ALA A 224 -8.88 -0.19 2.07
C ALA A 224 -9.84 0.90 2.57
N ALA A 225 -10.85 1.28 1.76
CA ALA A 225 -11.91 2.18 2.19
C ALA A 225 -12.67 1.65 3.41
N ALA A 226 -13.05 0.36 3.39
CA ALA A 226 -13.76 -0.30 4.47
C ALA A 226 -12.91 -0.43 5.75
N ARG A 227 -11.62 -0.73 5.60
CA ARG A 227 -10.69 -0.92 6.71
C ARG A 227 -10.26 0.39 7.37
N ASP A 228 -10.05 1.45 6.59
CA ASP A 228 -9.28 2.60 7.07
C ASP A 228 -10.14 3.85 7.32
N ILE A 229 -11.21 4.09 6.57
CA ILE A 229 -11.95 5.37 6.62
C ILE A 229 -12.75 5.49 7.92
N GLU A 230 -13.73 4.61 8.15
CA GLU A 230 -14.56 4.73 9.36
C GLU A 230 -13.75 4.53 10.64
N PRO A 231 -12.91 3.48 10.76
CA PRO A 231 -12.10 3.30 11.96
C PRO A 231 -11.11 4.46 12.18
N GLY A 232 -10.54 5.01 11.10
CA GLY A 232 -9.64 6.16 11.17
C GLY A 232 -10.33 7.41 11.70
N ILE A 233 -11.59 7.66 11.30
CA ILE A 233 -12.39 8.78 11.81
C ILE A 233 -12.75 8.54 13.27
N ASP A 234 -13.21 7.35 13.62
CA ASP A 234 -13.61 7.01 14.98
C ASP A 234 -12.43 7.13 15.96
N MET A 235 -11.24 6.63 15.59
CA MET A 235 -10.02 6.78 16.40
C MET A 235 -9.64 8.25 16.61
N ARG A 236 -9.76 9.09 15.58
CA ARG A 236 -9.46 10.53 15.68
C ARG A 236 -10.52 11.27 16.49
N GLY A 237 -11.79 10.91 16.35
CA GLY A 237 -12.89 11.42 17.17
C GLY A 237 -12.69 11.09 18.65
N ASP A 238 -12.28 9.87 18.96
CA ASP A 238 -11.94 9.45 20.33
C ASP A 238 -10.76 10.21 20.90
N ALA A 239 -9.68 10.39 20.12
CA ALA A 239 -8.52 11.16 20.55
C ALA A 239 -8.84 12.65 20.75
N ALA A 240 -9.69 13.22 19.90
CA ALA A 240 -10.11 14.62 20.00
C ALA A 240 -11.07 14.85 21.18
N ARG A 241 -11.96 13.89 21.47
CA ARG A 241 -12.88 13.96 22.63
C ARG A 241 -12.14 14.16 23.95
N ILE A 242 -10.95 13.59 24.07
CA ILE A 242 -10.11 13.69 25.28
C ILE A 242 -9.07 14.81 25.17
N GLY A 243 -9.02 15.54 24.06
CA GLY A 243 -8.14 16.69 23.82
C GLY A 243 -6.73 16.35 23.34
N LEU A 244 -6.45 15.09 22.94
CA LEU A 244 -5.14 14.66 22.41
C LEU A 244 -4.96 15.02 20.93
N ALA A 245 -6.05 15.02 20.15
CA ALA A 245 -6.01 15.33 18.73
C ALA A 245 -6.77 16.61 18.41
N THR A 246 -6.18 17.41 17.52
CA THR A 246 -6.86 18.54 16.88
C THR A 246 -7.36 18.12 15.52
N LEU A 247 -8.62 17.69 15.42
CA LEU A 247 -9.28 17.68 14.12
C LEU A 247 -9.72 19.12 13.84
N PRO A 248 -9.30 19.81 12.76
CA PRO A 248 -9.72 21.19 12.48
C PRO A 248 -11.25 21.37 12.47
N LEU A 249 -11.99 20.32 12.12
CA LEU A 249 -13.45 20.24 12.16
C LEU A 249 -14.03 19.90 13.56
N LEU A 250 -13.24 19.40 14.51
CA LEU A 250 -13.63 19.25 15.94
C LEU A 250 -13.11 20.41 16.80
N LEU A 251 -12.04 21.09 16.39
CA LEU A 251 -11.46 22.27 17.04
C LEU A 251 -12.38 23.51 16.96
N THR A 252 -13.25 23.58 15.97
CA THR A 252 -14.34 24.56 15.94
C THR A 252 -15.38 24.33 17.05
N PHE A 253 -15.34 23.17 17.73
CA PHE A 253 -16.31 22.77 18.76
C PHE A 253 -15.73 22.54 20.15
N ASN A 254 -14.40 22.49 20.31
CA ASN A 254 -13.77 22.61 21.61
C ASN A 254 -12.79 23.78 21.59
N PRO A 255 -13.28 25.03 21.72
CA PRO A 255 -12.40 26.11 22.05
C PRO A 255 -11.96 25.86 23.49
N ALA A 256 -10.91 26.54 23.93
CA ALA A 256 -10.69 26.75 25.35
C ALA A 256 -11.81 27.60 26.02
N SER A 257 -13.10 27.34 25.76
CA SER A 257 -14.25 28.04 26.33
C SER A 257 -15.26 27.07 26.94
N GLY A 258 -15.05 26.75 28.21
CA GLY A 258 -16.11 26.40 29.16
C GLY A 258 -16.77 25.03 28.99
N THR A 259 -16.11 23.97 29.48
CA THR A 259 -16.68 22.82 30.25
C THR A 259 -17.95 22.10 29.79
N ALA A 260 -18.55 22.40 28.64
CA ALA A 260 -19.74 21.70 28.15
C ALA A 260 -19.31 20.62 27.16
N LEU A 261 -19.38 19.36 27.59
CA LEU A 261 -19.33 18.20 26.70
C LEU A 261 -20.46 18.35 25.66
N MET A 262 -20.13 18.17 24.38
CA MET A 262 -21.11 18.18 23.29
C MET A 262 -22.19 17.11 23.52
N ASP A 263 -23.43 17.42 23.17
CA ASP A 263 -24.52 16.44 23.26
C ASP A 263 -24.20 15.19 22.40
N PRO A 264 -24.32 13.95 22.95
CA PRO A 264 -23.96 12.73 22.23
C PRO A 264 -24.63 12.58 20.86
N ALA A 265 -25.86 13.06 20.68
CA ALA A 265 -26.58 12.98 19.41
C ALA A 265 -25.98 13.92 18.34
N GLN A 266 -25.53 15.12 18.75
CA GLN A 266 -24.83 16.05 17.88
C GLN A 266 -23.46 15.50 17.46
N MET A 267 -22.74 14.88 18.40
CA MET A 267 -21.47 14.22 18.11
C MET A 267 -21.64 13.08 17.11
N GLN A 268 -22.66 12.24 17.27
CA GLN A 268 -22.93 11.13 16.36
C GLN A 268 -23.26 11.61 14.95
N THR A 269 -24.07 12.67 14.81
CA THR A 269 -24.43 13.26 13.51
C THR A 269 -23.19 13.80 12.80
N MET A 270 -22.36 14.56 13.51
CA MET A 270 -21.12 15.12 12.96
C MET A 270 -20.11 14.04 12.55
N MET A 271 -19.96 12.98 13.35
CA MET A 271 -19.08 11.85 12.99
C MET A 271 -19.56 11.17 11.71
N GLN A 272 -20.88 11.06 11.50
CA GLN A 272 -21.44 10.54 10.26
C GLN A 272 -21.14 11.46 9.07
N ASP A 273 -21.30 12.77 9.20
CA ASP A 273 -20.97 13.73 8.15
C ASP A 273 -19.49 13.67 7.73
N LEU A 274 -18.59 13.50 8.71
CA LEU A 274 -17.16 13.32 8.45
C LEU A 274 -16.87 12.02 7.70
N LYS A 275 -17.55 10.92 8.08
CA LYS A 275 -17.45 9.62 7.38
C LYS A 275 -17.89 9.74 5.94
N ASP A 276 -19.03 10.39 5.71
CA ASP A 276 -19.57 10.56 4.36
C ASP A 276 -18.69 11.47 3.50
N ARG A 277 -18.14 12.54 4.08
CA ARG A 277 -17.18 13.42 3.40
C ARG A 277 -15.90 12.68 3.04
N ALA A 278 -15.30 11.95 3.98
CA ALA A 278 -14.07 11.19 3.72
C ALA A 278 -14.29 10.11 2.64
N ARG A 279 -15.44 9.41 2.67
CA ARG A 279 -15.82 8.46 1.62
C ARG A 279 -15.93 9.12 0.25
N LYS A 280 -16.64 10.25 0.17
CA LYS A 280 -16.81 10.99 -1.09
C LYS A 280 -15.46 11.44 -1.65
N ASN A 281 -14.60 12.01 -0.81
CA ASN A 281 -13.28 12.49 -1.22
C ASN A 281 -12.34 11.33 -1.58
N PHE A 282 -12.43 10.21 -0.87
CA PHE A 282 -11.72 8.98 -1.22
C PHE A 282 -12.13 8.51 -2.62
N GLU A 283 -13.43 8.43 -2.90
CA GLU A 283 -13.95 7.95 -4.18
C GLU A 283 -13.50 8.82 -5.36
N ILE A 284 -13.58 10.16 -5.21
CA ILE A 284 -13.09 11.11 -6.22
C ILE A 284 -11.59 10.90 -6.51
N ARG A 285 -10.79 10.63 -5.48
CA ARG A 285 -9.35 10.41 -5.63
C ARG A 285 -9.04 9.01 -6.15
N ALA A 286 -9.87 8.02 -5.82
CA ALA A 286 -9.74 6.64 -6.27
C ALA A 286 -9.91 6.51 -7.80
N ASP A 287 -10.69 7.39 -8.42
CA ASP A 287 -10.82 7.45 -9.89
C ASP A 287 -9.47 7.58 -10.59
N TYR A 288 -8.55 8.37 -10.04
CA TYR A 288 -7.21 8.49 -10.61
C TYR A 288 -6.41 7.17 -10.51
N VAL A 289 -6.52 6.46 -9.38
CA VAL A 289 -5.90 5.13 -9.21
C VAL A 289 -6.49 4.14 -10.22
N ARG A 290 -7.82 4.15 -10.41
CA ARG A 290 -8.52 3.30 -11.39
C ARG A 290 -8.07 3.59 -12.81
N ASP A 291 -7.93 4.86 -13.17
CA ASP A 291 -7.52 5.25 -14.52
C ASP A 291 -6.08 4.81 -14.83
N VAL A 292 -5.16 4.94 -13.86
CA VAL A 292 -3.80 4.41 -13.99
C VAL A 292 -3.81 2.88 -14.09
N ALA A 293 -4.61 2.20 -13.25
CA ALA A 293 -4.73 0.74 -13.28
C ALA A 293 -5.29 0.20 -14.60
N ARG A 294 -6.28 0.88 -15.19
CA ARG A 294 -6.82 0.54 -16.52
C ARG A 294 -5.79 0.71 -17.62
N GLN A 295 -5.02 1.80 -17.59
CA GLN A 295 -3.95 2.02 -18.57
C GLN A 295 -2.86 0.96 -18.44
N LYS A 296 -2.47 0.63 -17.21
CA LYS A 296 -1.49 -0.41 -16.91
C LYS A 296 -1.97 -1.78 -17.40
N GLN A 297 -3.22 -2.13 -17.11
CA GLN A 297 -3.85 -3.34 -17.64
C GLN A 297 -3.79 -3.41 -19.17
N ALA A 298 -4.19 -2.34 -19.86
CA ALA A 298 -4.17 -2.30 -21.33
C ALA A 298 -2.75 -2.49 -21.90
N VAL A 299 -1.74 -1.84 -21.29
CA VAL A 299 -0.33 -2.00 -21.70
C VAL A 299 0.17 -3.42 -21.46
N MET A 300 -0.17 -4.03 -20.32
CA MET A 300 0.20 -5.41 -20.01
C MET A 300 -0.46 -6.40 -20.99
N GLU A 301 -1.76 -6.22 -21.28
CA GLU A 301 -2.47 -7.03 -22.27
C GLU A 301 -1.81 -6.93 -23.66
N GLU A 302 -1.42 -5.72 -24.08
CA GLU A 302 -0.74 -5.50 -25.35
C GLU A 302 0.67 -6.13 -25.36
N LEU A 303 1.48 -5.91 -24.33
CA LEU A 303 2.81 -6.53 -24.18
C LEU A 303 2.75 -8.05 -24.26
N VAL A 304 1.79 -8.65 -23.57
CA VAL A 304 1.52 -10.10 -23.57
C VAL A 304 1.29 -10.63 -24.98
N THR A 305 0.56 -9.90 -25.83
CA THR A 305 0.33 -10.31 -27.22
C THR A 305 1.64 -10.30 -28.03
N LEU A 306 2.55 -9.38 -27.69
CA LEU A 306 3.84 -9.21 -28.34
C LEU A 306 4.91 -10.18 -27.84
N SER A 307 4.77 -10.77 -26.64
CA SER A 307 5.74 -11.73 -26.10
C SER A 307 6.02 -12.86 -27.09
N THR A 308 7.30 -13.13 -27.33
CA THR A 308 7.75 -14.21 -28.22
C THR A 308 7.45 -15.55 -27.56
N VAL A 309 6.71 -16.39 -28.28
CA VAL A 309 6.42 -17.76 -27.87
C VAL A 309 6.81 -18.69 -29.00
N TYR A 310 7.67 -19.67 -28.74
CA TYR A 310 8.07 -20.66 -29.73
C TYR A 310 8.10 -22.07 -29.17
N PRO A 311 7.73 -23.08 -29.97
CA PRO A 311 7.79 -24.48 -29.55
C PRO A 311 9.24 -24.95 -29.48
N ILE A 312 9.57 -25.73 -28.43
CA ILE A 312 10.87 -26.38 -28.30
C ILE A 312 10.79 -27.90 -28.42
N ASN A 313 9.64 -28.48 -28.08
CA ASN A 313 9.41 -29.91 -28.11
C ASN A 313 7.99 -30.19 -28.57
N THR A 314 7.84 -31.10 -29.53
CA THR A 314 6.54 -31.57 -30.01
C THR A 314 6.40 -33.06 -29.74
N HIS A 315 5.36 -33.42 -29.01
CA HIS A 315 5.04 -34.81 -28.69
C HIS A 315 3.94 -35.31 -29.63
N LYS A 316 4.23 -36.40 -30.36
CA LYS A 316 3.35 -36.93 -31.42
C LYS A 316 1.99 -37.45 -30.93
N LYS A 317 1.86 -37.82 -29.65
CA LYS A 317 0.54 -38.21 -29.10
C LYS A 317 -0.18 -36.98 -28.58
N THR A 318 -1.49 -36.91 -28.80
CA THR A 318 -2.41 -35.92 -28.20
C THR A 318 -2.37 -36.03 -26.67
N ASN A 319 -1.38 -35.38 -26.06
CA ASN A 319 -1.27 -35.18 -24.63
C ASN A 319 -2.01 -33.87 -24.31
N PRO A 320 -2.97 -33.86 -23.37
CA PRO A 320 -3.65 -32.63 -22.97
C PRO A 320 -2.76 -31.71 -22.13
N LEU A 321 -1.58 -32.15 -21.70
CA LEU A 321 -0.66 -31.36 -20.89
C LEU A 321 0.38 -30.67 -21.76
N TYR A 322 0.54 -29.36 -21.52
CA TYR A 322 1.50 -28.49 -22.19
C TYR A 322 2.37 -27.79 -21.15
N ASP A 323 3.65 -27.63 -21.45
CA ASP A 323 4.59 -26.94 -20.57
C ASP A 323 5.04 -25.61 -21.19
N PHE A 324 5.10 -24.56 -20.37
CA PHE A 324 5.60 -23.24 -20.76
C PHE A 324 6.79 -22.89 -19.87
N TYR A 325 7.92 -22.59 -20.50
CA TYR A 325 9.16 -22.25 -19.83
C TYR A 325 9.47 -20.77 -20.06
N LEU A 326 9.55 -19.99 -18.98
CA LEU A 326 10.00 -18.60 -19.05
C LEU A 326 11.52 -18.57 -19.04
N VAL A 327 12.13 -17.86 -19.99
CA VAL A 327 13.58 -17.61 -20.02
C VAL A 327 13.85 -16.12 -19.99
N SER A 328 14.97 -15.73 -19.37
CA SER A 328 15.41 -14.33 -19.38
C SER A 328 15.81 -13.91 -20.80
N ALA A 329 15.49 -12.67 -21.20
CA ALA A 329 16.01 -12.09 -22.44
C ALA A 329 17.55 -11.89 -22.42
N GLN A 330 18.13 -11.70 -21.23
CA GLN A 330 19.58 -11.48 -21.05
C GLN A 330 20.35 -12.80 -20.89
N ASP A 331 19.69 -13.82 -20.35
CA ASP A 331 20.24 -15.16 -20.18
C ASP A 331 19.22 -16.20 -20.65
N THR A 332 19.11 -16.31 -21.98
CA THR A 332 18.16 -17.21 -22.65
C THR A 332 18.45 -18.69 -22.40
N LYS A 333 19.56 -19.00 -21.75
CA LYS A 333 19.93 -20.37 -21.39
C LYS A 333 19.25 -20.81 -20.11
N ASN A 334 19.00 -19.91 -19.17
CA ASN A 334 18.44 -20.25 -17.88
C ASN A 334 16.92 -20.13 -17.85
N VAL A 335 16.26 -21.20 -17.44
CA VAL A 335 14.82 -21.23 -17.23
C VAL A 335 14.51 -20.62 -15.87
N MET A 336 13.76 -19.53 -15.87
CA MET A 336 13.35 -18.82 -14.67
C MET A 336 12.14 -19.49 -14.01
N PHE A 337 11.24 -20.03 -14.83
CA PHE A 337 9.93 -20.46 -14.36
C PHE A 337 9.29 -21.50 -15.30
N ARG A 338 8.45 -22.39 -14.76
CA ARG A 338 7.60 -23.31 -15.55
C ARG A 338 6.13 -23.24 -15.14
N LEU A 339 5.28 -23.08 -16.14
CA LEU A 339 3.84 -23.25 -16.03
C LEU A 339 3.40 -24.54 -16.74
N GLU A 340 2.54 -25.31 -16.10
CA GLU A 340 1.85 -26.44 -16.74
C GLU A 340 0.41 -26.04 -17.08
N LEU A 341 -0.02 -26.29 -18.32
CA LEU A 341 -1.40 -26.11 -18.78
C LEU A 341 -2.05 -27.47 -19.01
N ASN A 342 -3.26 -27.65 -18.49
CA ASN A 342 -4.14 -28.75 -18.85
C ASN A 342 -5.20 -28.29 -19.85
N ALA A 343 -5.01 -28.62 -21.12
CA ALA A 343 -5.87 -28.22 -22.23
C ALA A 343 -7.29 -28.83 -22.20
N LYS A 344 -7.57 -29.82 -21.34
CA LYS A 344 -8.95 -30.31 -21.13
C LYS A 344 -9.74 -29.41 -20.19
N THR A 345 -9.07 -28.87 -19.18
CA THR A 345 -9.73 -28.08 -18.12
C THR A 345 -9.50 -26.58 -18.27
N GLY A 346 -8.54 -26.17 -19.11
CA GLY A 346 -8.07 -24.79 -19.20
C GLY A 346 -7.30 -24.33 -17.97
N LYS A 347 -7.01 -25.22 -17.01
CA LYS A 347 -6.32 -24.84 -15.78
C LYS A 347 -4.80 -24.83 -16.00
N SER A 348 -4.19 -23.72 -15.61
CA SER A 348 -2.75 -23.57 -15.51
C SER A 348 -2.32 -23.70 -14.05
N THR A 349 -1.22 -24.41 -13.81
CA THR A 349 -0.64 -24.62 -12.49
C THR A 349 0.85 -24.33 -12.53
N VAL A 350 1.34 -23.59 -11.55
CA VAL A 350 2.78 -23.45 -11.30
C VAL A 350 3.31 -24.83 -10.91
N ALA A 351 4.35 -25.31 -11.59
CA ALA A 351 4.96 -26.58 -11.24
C ALA A 351 5.80 -26.39 -9.96
N GLU A 352 5.24 -26.74 -8.81
CA GLU A 352 6.00 -26.83 -7.55
C GLU A 352 7.05 -27.95 -7.67
N ALA A 353 8.30 -27.66 -7.29
CA ALA A 353 9.51 -28.52 -7.35
C ALA A 353 10.51 -28.30 -8.51
N TYR A 354 10.78 -27.05 -8.91
CA TYR A 354 12.00 -26.73 -9.68
C TYR A 354 13.16 -26.34 -8.74
N GLY A 355 13.74 -27.35 -8.10
CA GLY A 355 14.98 -27.21 -7.31
C GLY A 355 16.27 -27.31 -8.14
N GLU A 356 16.18 -27.43 -9.46
CA GLU A 356 17.33 -27.64 -10.34
C GLU A 356 17.36 -26.57 -11.43
N THR A 357 18.49 -25.89 -11.57
CA THR A 357 18.81 -24.99 -12.69
C THR A 357 18.87 -25.80 -13.98
N PHE A 358 17.73 -25.96 -14.65
CA PHE A 358 17.64 -26.53 -15.98
C PHE A 358 17.94 -25.47 -17.03
N THR A 359 18.82 -25.81 -17.97
CA THR A 359 19.04 -24.95 -19.13
C THR A 359 18.05 -25.26 -20.26
N LEU A 360 17.87 -24.30 -21.15
CA LEU A 360 17.09 -24.49 -22.37
C LEU A 360 17.65 -25.63 -23.24
N ASP A 361 18.98 -25.83 -23.21
CA ASP A 361 19.67 -26.90 -23.94
C ASP A 361 19.33 -28.27 -23.36
N ASP A 362 19.25 -28.40 -22.03
CA ASP A 362 18.82 -29.63 -21.35
C ASP A 362 17.37 -29.99 -21.74
N LEU A 363 16.49 -29.00 -21.82
CA LEU A 363 15.10 -29.21 -22.23
C LEU A 363 14.98 -29.66 -23.69
N LYS A 364 15.77 -29.06 -24.59
CA LYS A 364 15.82 -29.45 -26.01
C LYS A 364 16.41 -30.84 -26.22
N ALA A 365 17.37 -31.25 -25.38
CA ALA A 365 17.99 -32.58 -25.43
C ALA A 365 17.10 -33.67 -24.80
N SER A 366 16.18 -33.29 -23.92
CA SER A 366 15.28 -34.23 -23.25
C SER A 366 14.31 -34.91 -24.23
N LYS A 367 13.97 -36.17 -23.96
CA LYS A 367 12.97 -36.88 -24.76
C LYS A 367 11.59 -36.27 -24.50
N PRO A 368 10.89 -35.71 -25.51
CA PRO A 368 9.65 -35.00 -25.28
C PRO A 368 8.58 -35.95 -24.77
N SER A 369 7.99 -35.64 -23.62
CA SER A 369 6.83 -36.34 -23.05
C SER A 369 5.53 -35.55 -23.25
N ARG A 370 5.67 -34.25 -23.52
CA ARG A 370 4.62 -33.23 -23.66
C ARG A 370 5.03 -32.24 -24.75
N ASN A 371 4.07 -31.45 -25.21
CA ASN A 371 4.36 -30.28 -26.04
C ASN A 371 4.86 -29.17 -25.13
N SER A 372 5.95 -28.52 -25.51
CA SER A 372 6.58 -27.50 -24.68
C SER A 372 6.90 -26.25 -25.48
N PHE A 373 6.70 -25.09 -24.85
CA PHE A 373 6.94 -23.77 -25.41
C PHE A 373 7.90 -23.00 -24.53
N VAL A 374 8.68 -22.13 -25.16
CA VAL A 374 9.45 -21.09 -24.47
C VAL A 374 8.73 -19.77 -24.61
N VAL A 375 8.71 -19.01 -23.53
CA VAL A 375 8.25 -17.62 -23.45
C VAL A 375 9.47 -16.77 -23.11
N GLU A 376 9.80 -15.80 -23.95
CA GLU A 376 10.91 -14.88 -23.70
C GLU A 376 10.44 -13.74 -22.80
N HIS A 377 10.99 -13.68 -21.58
CA HIS A 377 10.60 -12.70 -20.57
C HIS A 377 10.93 -11.27 -20.98
N ASN A 378 9.98 -10.35 -20.78
CA ASN A 378 10.30 -8.93 -20.75
C ASN A 378 10.79 -8.55 -19.35
N ALA A 379 12.06 -8.17 -19.21
CA ALA A 379 12.63 -7.76 -17.93
C ALA A 379 11.90 -6.59 -17.26
N ASP A 380 11.14 -5.80 -18.03
CA ASP A 380 10.35 -4.68 -17.53
C ASP A 380 8.98 -5.10 -16.95
N ILE A 381 8.56 -6.36 -17.09
CA ILE A 381 7.33 -6.88 -16.47
C ILE A 381 7.70 -7.52 -15.13
N SER A 382 7.36 -6.87 -14.01
CA SER A 382 7.67 -7.41 -12.67
C SER A 382 6.96 -8.74 -12.38
N ASP A 383 5.74 -8.90 -12.89
CA ASP A 383 4.91 -10.09 -12.67
C ASP A 383 5.15 -11.13 -13.77
N ILE A 384 6.23 -11.90 -13.61
CA ILE A 384 6.70 -12.95 -14.54
C ILE A 384 5.62 -14.00 -14.93
N LEU A 385 4.59 -14.14 -14.10
CA LEU A 385 3.47 -15.06 -14.32
C LEU A 385 2.54 -14.59 -15.44
N ILE A 386 2.42 -13.28 -15.66
CA ILE A 386 1.48 -12.72 -16.64
C ILE A 386 1.81 -13.21 -18.07
N GLU A 387 3.08 -13.18 -18.46
CA GLU A 387 3.51 -13.59 -19.80
C GLU A 387 3.31 -15.09 -20.04
N THR A 388 3.61 -15.93 -19.05
CA THR A 388 3.46 -17.39 -19.17
C THR A 388 2.01 -17.84 -19.14
N THR A 389 1.18 -17.25 -18.27
CA THR A 389 -0.26 -17.52 -18.21
C THR A 389 -0.94 -17.16 -19.52
N ALA A 390 -0.59 -16.02 -20.11
CA ALA A 390 -1.20 -15.61 -21.36
C ALA A 390 -0.70 -16.41 -22.58
N ALA A 391 0.56 -16.84 -22.58
CA ALA A 391 1.04 -17.82 -23.57
C ALA A 391 0.25 -19.15 -23.47
N ALA A 392 -0.01 -19.62 -22.25
CA ALA A 392 -0.83 -20.80 -22.00
C ALA A 392 -2.27 -20.61 -22.48
N GLU A 393 -2.88 -19.45 -22.22
CA GLU A 393 -4.23 -19.13 -22.68
C GLU A 393 -4.33 -19.14 -24.21
N ARG A 394 -3.36 -18.54 -24.92
CA ARG A 394 -3.32 -18.57 -26.39
C ARG A 394 -3.30 -20.00 -26.94
N VAL A 395 -2.48 -20.87 -26.34
CA VAL A 395 -2.43 -22.29 -26.73
C VAL A 395 -3.72 -23.00 -26.39
N TYR A 396 -4.30 -22.77 -25.20
CA TYR A 396 -5.59 -23.33 -24.81
C TYR A 396 -6.68 -22.98 -25.82
N GLN A 397 -6.82 -21.70 -26.19
CA GLN A 397 -7.80 -21.24 -27.16
C GLN A 397 -7.62 -21.91 -28.53
N ALA A 398 -6.38 -22.15 -28.95
CA ALA A 398 -6.08 -22.84 -30.21
C ALA A 398 -6.41 -24.35 -30.19
N VAL A 399 -6.37 -25.01 -29.03
CA VAL A 399 -6.48 -26.47 -28.93
C VAL A 399 -7.73 -26.97 -28.21
N LYS A 400 -8.50 -26.11 -27.52
CA LYS A 400 -9.69 -26.48 -26.71
C LYS A 400 -10.69 -27.34 -27.48
N ASP A 401 -10.94 -27.04 -28.74
CA ASP A 401 -11.91 -27.76 -29.58
C ASP A 401 -11.41 -29.16 -29.99
N THR A 402 -10.10 -29.40 -29.91
CA THR A 402 -9.51 -30.71 -30.15
C THR A 402 -9.82 -31.67 -29.00
N PHE A 403 -9.90 -31.16 -27.78
CA PHE A 403 -10.12 -31.97 -26.57
C PHE A 403 -11.57 -31.98 -26.09
N ASN A 404 -12.38 -30.98 -26.47
CA ASN A 404 -13.78 -30.85 -26.07
C ASN A 404 -14.80 -31.39 -27.08
N LYS A 405 -14.36 -31.97 -28.21
CA LYS A 405 -15.28 -32.62 -29.15
C LYS A 405 -15.94 -33.86 -28.48
N PRO A 406 -17.28 -33.98 -28.52
CA PRO A 406 -17.95 -35.20 -28.09
C PRO A 406 -17.46 -36.36 -28.95
N ARG A 407 -17.05 -37.46 -28.29
CA ARG A 407 -16.65 -38.69 -29.01
C ARG A 407 -17.81 -39.12 -29.89
N LYS A 408 -17.57 -39.26 -31.21
CA LYS A 408 -18.53 -39.94 -32.10
C LYS A 408 -18.88 -41.30 -31.48
N PRO A 409 -20.17 -41.67 -31.39
CA PRO A 409 -20.54 -42.98 -30.88
C PRO A 409 -19.81 -44.04 -31.69
N ARG A 410 -19.09 -44.94 -31.00
CA ARG A 410 -18.46 -46.09 -31.67
C ARG A 410 -19.57 -46.90 -32.32
N ALA A 411 -19.47 -47.14 -33.63
CA ALA A 411 -20.32 -48.11 -34.30
C ALA A 411 -20.23 -49.45 -33.54
N PRO A 412 -21.36 -50.14 -33.31
CA PRO A 412 -21.36 -51.42 -32.62
C PRO A 412 -20.42 -52.38 -33.33
N LYS A 413 -19.60 -53.11 -32.55
CA LYS A 413 -18.74 -54.16 -33.11
C LYS A 413 -19.62 -55.16 -33.84
N ALA A 414 -19.28 -55.48 -35.09
CA ALA A 414 -19.93 -56.55 -35.83
C ALA A 414 -19.85 -57.84 -35.00
N PRO A 415 -20.93 -58.65 -34.95
CA PRO A 415 -20.92 -59.92 -34.24
C PRO A 415 -19.81 -60.81 -34.83
N GLN A 416 -19.02 -61.42 -33.94
CA GLN A 416 -18.00 -62.38 -34.35
C GLN A 416 -18.67 -63.64 -34.92
N PRO A 417 -18.05 -64.28 -35.93
CA PRO A 417 -18.60 -65.44 -36.62
C PRO A 417 -18.76 -66.68 -35.73
#